data_AF-A0A7S4JFF1-F1
#
_entry.id   AF-A0A7S4JFF1-F1
#
_cell.length_a   1.000
_cell.length_b   1.000
_cell.length_c   1.000
_cell.angle_alpha   90.00
_cell.angle_beta   90.00
_cell.angle_gamma   90.00
#
_symmetry.space_group_name_H-M   'P 1'
#
loop_
_entity.id
_entity.type
_entity.pdbx_description
1 polymer ?
#
loop_
_entity_poly.entity_id
_entity_poly.type
_entity_poly.pdbx_seq_one_letter_code
_entity_poly.pdbx_strand_id
1 'polypeptide(L)'
;GDNEIRLWDLNSGENVSLPLLNSCLSKNEQACSVAFNPHISCLTASTMGGSLAVWKFSGGGLAQSISANLWKSVRVSSEADVKGALSVRWANKSGVLVAATKQWDVCVLKEEPLCHDFHEGVVCVRVKRNAAAILRNAAPTFILETDRPIDGIHVNSRFVVIWSSWDIQVYSTGS
;
A
#
# COMPACT_ATOMS: atom_id res chain seq x y z
N GLY A 1 23.36 4.90 -15.66
CA GLY A 1 21.94 5.19 -15.46
C GLY A 1 21.74 5.26 -13.98
N ASP A 2 21.27 6.41 -13.48
CA ASP A 2 21.20 6.68 -12.05
C ASP A 2 20.04 5.91 -11.41
N ASN A 3 20.25 5.34 -10.23
CA ASN A 3 19.22 4.59 -9.48
C ASN A 3 18.36 5.52 -8.62
N GLU A 4 17.98 6.68 -9.17
CA GLU A 4 17.24 7.71 -8.44
C GLU A 4 16.21 8.38 -9.35
N ILE A 5 15.18 8.94 -8.75
CA ILE A 5 14.20 9.81 -9.41
C ILE A 5 14.42 11.21 -8.90
N ARG A 6 14.60 12.18 -9.81
CA ARG A 6 14.71 13.59 -9.46
C ARG A 6 13.41 14.33 -9.73
N LEU A 7 12.94 15.05 -8.72
CA LEU A 7 11.86 16.01 -8.80
C LEU A 7 12.47 17.41 -8.89
N TRP A 8 11.92 18.25 -9.75
CA TRP A 8 12.41 19.61 -9.98
C TRP A 8 11.31 20.59 -9.63
N ASP A 9 11.63 21.58 -8.81
CA ASP A 9 10.80 22.78 -8.66
C ASP A 9 11.24 23.79 -9.73
N LEU A 10 10.38 23.98 -10.73
CA LEU A 10 10.65 24.88 -11.85
C LEU A 10 10.68 26.35 -11.44
N ASN A 11 10.12 26.72 -10.28
CA ASN A 11 10.08 28.11 -9.83
C ASN A 11 11.37 28.50 -9.10
N SER A 12 11.84 27.64 -8.18
CA SER A 12 13.07 27.88 -7.41
C SER A 12 14.33 27.39 -8.11
N GLY A 13 14.19 26.45 -9.07
CA GLY A 13 15.32 25.75 -9.69
C GLY A 13 15.92 24.64 -8.82
N GLU A 14 15.36 24.41 -7.63
CA GLU A 14 15.80 23.35 -6.74
C GLU A 14 15.35 21.97 -7.24
N ASN A 15 16.08 20.93 -6.81
CA ASN A 15 15.68 19.56 -7.07
C ASN A 15 15.81 18.69 -5.81
N VAL A 16 15.04 17.61 -5.83
CA VAL A 16 15.02 16.61 -4.78
C VAL A 16 15.20 15.25 -5.43
N SER A 17 16.18 14.48 -4.93
CA SER A 17 16.43 13.13 -5.39
C SER A 17 15.77 12.11 -4.46
N LEU A 18 15.07 11.15 -5.04
CA LEU A 18 14.42 10.03 -4.38
C LEU A 18 15.14 8.74 -4.80
N PRO A 19 15.85 8.05 -3.90
CA PRO A 19 16.57 6.84 -4.26
C PRO A 19 15.60 5.71 -4.57
N LEU A 20 15.85 4.99 -5.68
CA LEU A 20 15.19 3.71 -5.99
C LEU A 20 15.67 2.61 -5.03
N LEU A 21 16.81 2.82 -4.36
CA LEU A 21 17.33 1.91 -3.37
C LEU A 21 16.45 1.94 -2.12
N ASN A 22 15.38 1.16 -2.13
CA ASN A 22 14.66 0.81 -0.93
C ASN A 22 14.87 -0.68 -0.63
N SER A 23 14.49 -1.08 0.56
CA SER A 23 14.65 -2.45 1.06
C SER A 23 13.92 -3.55 0.25
N CYS A 24 13.23 -3.20 -0.85
CA CYS A 24 12.47 -4.08 -1.75
C CYS A 24 13.17 -4.30 -3.10
N LEU A 25 14.14 -3.47 -3.49
CA LEU A 25 14.65 -3.39 -4.86
C LEU A 25 16.11 -3.78 -4.92
N SER A 26 16.50 -4.49 -5.99
CA SER A 26 17.88 -4.90 -6.16
C SER A 26 18.79 -3.71 -6.48
N LYS A 27 20.07 -3.81 -6.10
CA LYS A 27 21.06 -2.70 -6.10
C LYS A 27 21.36 -2.07 -7.46
N ASN A 28 20.71 -2.49 -8.55
CA ASN A 28 21.00 -2.05 -9.90
C ASN A 28 19.74 -1.82 -10.76
N GLU A 29 18.60 -1.55 -10.12
CA GLU A 29 17.36 -1.32 -10.84
C GLU A 29 17.20 0.12 -11.31
N GLN A 30 16.86 0.26 -12.60
CA GLN A 30 16.56 1.52 -13.24
C GLN A 30 15.06 1.71 -13.35
N ALA A 31 14.59 2.95 -13.16
CA ALA A 31 13.20 3.31 -13.41
C ALA A 31 12.94 3.34 -14.93
N CYS A 32 11.82 2.75 -15.36
CA CYS A 32 11.39 2.74 -16.76
C CYS A 32 10.16 3.62 -17.01
N SER A 33 9.28 3.78 -16.03
CA SER A 33 8.10 4.64 -16.11
C SER A 33 7.82 5.24 -14.75
N VAL A 34 7.32 6.48 -14.72
CA VAL A 34 6.92 7.18 -13.50
C VAL A 34 5.49 7.71 -13.63
N ALA A 35 4.75 7.71 -12.53
CA ALA A 35 3.40 8.26 -12.46
C ALA A 35 3.15 8.87 -11.09
N PHE A 36 2.54 10.06 -11.07
CA PHE A 36 2.18 10.76 -9.84
C PHE A 36 0.65 10.90 -9.72
N ASN A 37 0.14 10.71 -8.50
CA ASN A 37 -1.24 10.96 -8.15
C ASN A 37 -1.33 12.12 -7.14
N PRO A 38 -1.88 13.28 -7.54
CA PRO A 38 -2.01 14.43 -6.65
C PRO A 38 -3.07 14.23 -5.57
N HIS A 39 -4.09 13.39 -5.79
CA HIS A 39 -5.20 13.21 -4.84
C HIS A 39 -4.75 12.50 -3.56
N ILE A 40 -3.92 11.46 -3.70
CA ILE A 40 -3.35 10.72 -2.57
C ILE A 40 -1.88 11.05 -2.33
N SER A 41 -1.35 12.08 -3.00
CA SER A 41 0.05 12.52 -2.90
C SER A 41 1.07 11.38 -3.02
N CYS A 42 0.91 10.56 -4.07
CA CYS A 42 1.66 9.31 -4.24
C CYS A 42 2.41 9.30 -5.57
N LEU A 43 3.73 9.04 -5.53
CA LEU A 43 4.59 8.83 -6.68
C LEU A 43 4.89 7.35 -6.83
N THR A 44 4.80 6.83 -8.04
CA THR A 44 5.18 5.46 -8.36
C THR A 44 6.13 5.42 -9.53
N ALA A 45 7.12 4.54 -9.45
CA ALA A 45 7.96 4.18 -10.56
C ALA A 45 7.97 2.67 -10.75
N SER A 46 7.88 2.22 -12.00
CA SER A 46 8.19 0.84 -12.35
C SER A 46 9.67 0.71 -12.65
N THR A 47 10.24 -0.45 -12.32
CA THR A 47 11.66 -0.73 -12.54
C THR A 47 11.87 -1.74 -13.67
N MET A 48 13.06 -1.77 -14.26
CA MET A 48 13.43 -2.80 -15.25
C MET A 48 13.42 -4.22 -14.66
N GLY A 49 13.72 -4.35 -13.36
CA GLY A 49 13.59 -5.58 -12.58
C GLY A 49 12.14 -6.04 -12.42
N GLY A 50 11.19 -5.17 -12.78
CA GLY A 50 9.77 -5.48 -12.86
C GLY A 50 8.98 -5.12 -11.61
N SER A 51 9.62 -4.52 -10.62
CA SER A 51 9.04 -4.13 -9.34
C SER A 51 8.48 -2.70 -9.38
N LEU A 52 7.70 -2.33 -8.36
CA LEU A 52 7.21 -0.97 -8.17
C LEU A 52 7.88 -0.31 -6.96
N ALA A 53 8.44 0.88 -7.20
CA ALA A 53 8.92 1.78 -6.17
C ALA A 53 7.83 2.83 -5.91
N VAL A 54 7.44 3.03 -4.64
CA VAL A 54 6.35 3.94 -4.28
C VAL A 54 6.80 4.89 -3.18
N TRP A 55 6.47 6.17 -3.31
CA TRP A 55 6.70 7.19 -2.29
C TRP A 55 5.41 7.97 -2.03
N LYS A 56 5.11 8.18 -0.75
CA LYS A 56 4.04 9.09 -0.32
C LYS A 56 4.63 10.41 0.15
N PHE A 57 4.00 11.49 -0.25
CA PHE A 57 4.35 12.83 0.15
C PHE A 57 3.43 13.30 1.29
N SER A 58 4.01 13.80 2.39
CA SER A 58 3.26 14.22 3.58
C SER A 58 3.26 15.75 3.82
N GLY A 59 3.74 16.55 2.87
CA GLY A 59 3.94 17.99 3.04
C GLY A 59 2.75 18.89 2.74
N GLY A 60 1.50 18.43 2.90
CA GLY A 60 0.30 19.26 2.70
C GLY A 60 0.00 19.68 1.23
N GLY A 61 0.91 19.40 0.31
CA GLY A 61 0.77 19.60 -1.14
C GLY A 61 2.10 20.01 -1.78
N LEU A 62 2.38 19.52 -3.00
CA LEU A 62 3.66 19.82 -3.69
C LEU A 62 3.83 21.30 -4.07
N ALA A 63 2.77 22.11 -3.98
CA ALA A 63 2.84 23.55 -4.22
C ALA A 63 3.52 24.32 -3.07
N GLN A 64 3.63 23.73 -1.86
CA GLN A 64 4.23 24.40 -0.72
C GLN A 64 5.72 24.07 -0.56
N SER A 65 6.09 22.82 -0.78
CA SER A 65 7.47 22.34 -0.69
C SER A 65 7.60 20.99 -1.39
N ILE A 66 8.78 20.69 -1.92
CA ILE A 66 9.11 19.36 -2.46
C ILE A 66 10.18 18.62 -1.64
N SER A 67 10.54 19.11 -0.44
CA SER A 67 11.67 18.64 0.37
C SER A 67 11.74 17.11 0.54
N ALA A 68 12.94 16.56 0.44
CA ALA A 68 13.19 15.11 0.47
C ALA A 68 12.65 14.41 1.73
N ASN A 69 12.71 15.06 2.89
CA ASN A 69 12.23 14.52 4.17
C ASN A 69 10.70 14.33 4.23
N LEU A 70 9.96 14.96 3.32
CA LEU A 70 8.51 14.83 3.21
C LEU A 70 8.08 13.64 2.34
N TRP A 71 9.04 12.99 1.67
CA TRP A 71 8.81 11.79 0.87
C TRP A 71 9.18 10.54 1.66
N LYS A 72 8.20 9.65 1.86
CA LYS A 72 8.41 8.37 2.53
C LYS A 72 8.24 7.23 1.53
N SER A 73 9.27 6.38 1.42
CA SER A 73 9.16 5.13 0.65
C SER A 73 8.12 4.23 1.31
N VAL A 74 7.20 3.71 0.50
CA VAL A 74 6.15 2.77 0.92
C VAL A 74 6.38 1.44 0.21
N ARG A 75 6.21 0.34 0.95
CA ARG A 75 6.25 -1.02 0.38
C ARG A 75 4.92 -1.29 -0.32
N VAL A 76 4.97 -1.78 -1.55
CA VAL A 76 3.79 -2.38 -2.19
C VAL A 76 3.74 -3.83 -1.77
N SER A 77 2.93 -4.15 -0.75
CA SER A 77 2.59 -5.53 -0.42
C SER A 77 1.40 -5.94 -1.29
N SER A 78 1.68 -6.43 -2.50
CA SER A 78 0.66 -7.06 -3.35
C SER A 78 0.66 -8.56 -3.08
N GLU A 79 -0.51 -9.19 -2.92
CA GLU A 79 -0.62 -10.66 -2.98
C GLU A 79 -0.14 -11.22 -4.33
N ALA A 80 -0.17 -10.40 -5.38
CA ALA A 80 0.15 -10.81 -6.73
C ALA A 80 1.57 -10.44 -7.20
N ASP A 81 2.44 -9.89 -6.33
CA ASP A 81 3.81 -9.43 -6.66
C ASP A 81 3.90 -8.93 -8.10
N VAL A 82 3.55 -7.66 -8.36
CA VAL A 82 3.54 -7.16 -9.76
C VAL A 82 4.93 -7.36 -10.35
N LYS A 83 5.04 -8.34 -11.26
CA LYS A 83 6.30 -8.72 -11.90
C LYS A 83 6.30 -8.20 -13.32
N GLY A 84 7.36 -7.48 -13.65
CA GLY A 84 7.61 -7.00 -15.00
C GLY A 84 6.77 -5.79 -15.38
N ALA A 85 6.41 -4.90 -14.45
CA ALA A 85 5.76 -3.64 -14.82
C ALA A 85 6.64 -2.83 -15.79
N LEU A 86 6.10 -2.49 -16.96
CA LEU A 86 6.76 -1.70 -18.00
C LEU A 86 6.28 -0.25 -18.02
N SER A 87 4.99 -0.04 -17.74
CA SER A 87 4.38 1.28 -17.70
C SER A 87 3.38 1.34 -16.57
N VAL A 88 3.32 2.51 -15.93
CA VAL A 88 2.44 2.77 -14.80
C VAL A 88 1.64 4.04 -15.04
N ARG A 89 0.36 4.03 -14.65
CA ARG A 89 -0.51 5.21 -14.73
C ARG A 89 -1.50 5.22 -13.58
N TRP A 90 -1.60 6.34 -12.89
CA TRP A 90 -2.63 6.58 -11.89
C TRP A 90 -3.92 7.05 -12.55
N ALA A 91 -5.05 6.61 -12.01
CA ALA A 91 -6.34 7.21 -12.32
C ALA A 91 -6.47 8.57 -11.61
N ASN A 92 -6.85 9.60 -12.36
CA ASN A 92 -6.74 11.01 -11.92
C ASN A 92 -7.53 11.37 -10.64
N LYS A 93 -8.62 10.65 -10.36
CA LYS A 93 -9.55 10.97 -9.26
C LYS A 93 -9.72 9.83 -8.26
N SER A 94 -8.91 8.78 -8.36
CA SER A 94 -8.98 7.63 -7.46
C SER A 94 -7.58 7.22 -7.04
N GLY A 95 -7.44 6.62 -5.85
CA GLY A 95 -6.21 5.95 -5.42
C GLY A 95 -5.94 4.63 -6.14
N VAL A 96 -6.19 4.56 -7.45
CA VAL A 96 -6.05 3.35 -8.28
C VAL A 96 -4.90 3.55 -9.26
N LEU A 97 -3.96 2.63 -9.27
CA LEU A 97 -2.82 2.54 -10.16
C LEU A 97 -3.01 1.38 -11.15
N VAL A 98 -2.73 1.62 -12.42
CA VAL A 98 -2.70 0.59 -13.46
C VAL A 98 -1.25 0.38 -13.88
N ALA A 99 -0.84 -0.88 -13.96
CA ALA A 99 0.49 -1.28 -14.42
C ALA A 99 0.36 -2.27 -15.58
N ALA A 100 0.97 -1.96 -16.73
CA ALA A 100 1.11 -2.88 -17.84
C ALA A 100 2.37 -3.73 -17.66
N THR A 101 2.28 -5.04 -17.84
CA THR A 101 3.39 -5.97 -17.55
C THR A 101 4.05 -6.51 -18.81
N LYS A 102 5.26 -7.09 -18.66
CA LYS A 102 5.99 -7.80 -19.72
C LYS A 102 5.23 -9.00 -20.29
N GLN A 103 4.22 -9.51 -19.58
CA GLN A 103 3.44 -10.69 -19.97
C GLN A 103 2.18 -10.33 -20.78
N TRP A 104 2.08 -9.07 -21.26
CA TRP A 104 0.87 -8.52 -21.89
C TRP A 104 -0.36 -8.45 -20.97
N ASP A 105 -0.16 -8.57 -19.66
CA ASP A 105 -1.21 -8.39 -18.67
C ASP A 105 -1.29 -6.94 -18.18
N VAL A 106 -2.45 -6.62 -17.59
CA VAL A 106 -2.70 -5.34 -16.92
C VAL A 106 -3.09 -5.62 -15.46
N CYS A 107 -2.27 -5.14 -14.53
CA CYS A 107 -2.57 -5.18 -13.10
C CYS A 107 -3.23 -3.87 -12.65
N VAL A 108 -4.30 -3.99 -11.89
CA VAL A 108 -4.96 -2.85 -11.23
C VAL A 108 -4.69 -2.94 -9.73
N LEU A 109 -4.05 -1.91 -9.20
CA LEU A 109 -3.66 -1.78 -7.80
C LEU A 109 -4.50 -0.68 -7.17
N LYS A 110 -5.05 -0.93 -5.99
CA LYS A 110 -5.77 0.07 -5.22
C LYS A 110 -5.27 0.05 -3.79
N GLU A 111 -5.01 1.22 -3.23
CA GLU A 111 -4.75 1.31 -1.81
C GLU A 111 -6.03 1.03 -1.02
N GLU A 112 -5.97 0.08 -0.09
CA GLU A 112 -7.07 -0.29 0.78
C GLU A 112 -6.65 -0.09 2.24
N PRO A 113 -7.37 0.71 3.04
CA PRO A 113 -7.07 0.88 4.46
C PRO A 113 -7.24 -0.45 5.20
N LEU A 114 -6.34 -0.78 6.12
CA LEU A 114 -6.45 -2.00 6.92
C LEU A 114 -7.47 -1.81 8.05
N CYS A 115 -8.54 -2.61 8.03
CA CYS A 115 -9.49 -2.68 9.14
C CYS A 115 -8.79 -3.33 10.34
N HIS A 116 -8.84 -2.68 11.50
CA HIS A 116 -8.26 -3.21 12.72
C HIS A 116 -9.01 -2.69 13.94
N ASP A 117 -8.92 -3.43 15.04
CA ASP A 117 -9.36 -3.00 16.35
C ASP A 117 -8.51 -3.65 17.46
N PHE A 118 -8.44 -2.98 18.60
CA PHE A 118 -7.76 -3.47 19.79
C PHE A 118 -8.59 -3.15 21.04
N HIS A 119 -8.94 -4.19 21.77
CA HIS A 119 -9.69 -4.06 23.01
C HIS A 119 -9.41 -5.22 23.96
N GLU A 120 -9.34 -4.93 25.26
CA GLU A 120 -9.18 -5.93 26.32
C GLU A 120 -8.06 -6.97 26.08
N GLY A 121 -6.94 -6.54 25.48
CA GLY A 121 -5.79 -7.41 25.24
C GLY A 121 -5.92 -8.33 24.02
N VAL A 122 -6.97 -8.16 23.20
CA VAL A 122 -7.16 -8.83 21.92
C VAL A 122 -7.00 -7.82 20.79
N VAL A 123 -6.16 -8.14 19.81
CA VAL A 123 -6.02 -7.38 18.55
C VAL A 123 -6.69 -8.17 17.45
N CYS A 124 -7.48 -7.51 16.61
CA CYS A 124 -7.92 -8.09 15.34
C CYS A 124 -7.51 -7.17 14.19
N VAL A 125 -6.88 -7.73 13.17
CA VAL A 125 -6.41 -6.99 11.99
C VAL A 125 -6.75 -7.75 10.72
N ARG A 126 -7.29 -7.06 9.73
CA ARG A 126 -7.55 -7.61 8.41
C ARG A 126 -6.22 -7.91 7.71
N VAL A 127 -6.02 -9.17 7.30
CA VAL A 127 -4.81 -9.62 6.59
C VAL A 127 -5.06 -9.86 5.11
N LYS A 128 -6.29 -10.20 4.74
CA LYS A 128 -6.76 -10.29 3.35
C LYS A 128 -8.14 -9.67 3.25
N ARG A 129 -8.64 -9.48 2.02
CA ARG A 129 -10.00 -8.96 1.79
C ARG A 129 -11.06 -9.72 2.59
N ASN A 130 -10.89 -11.03 2.73
CA ASN A 130 -11.83 -11.95 3.37
C ASN A 130 -11.23 -12.68 4.58
N ALA A 131 -10.10 -12.21 5.13
CA ALA A 131 -9.47 -12.87 6.28
C ALA A 131 -8.93 -11.86 7.30
N ALA A 132 -9.11 -12.16 8.58
CA ALA A 132 -8.60 -11.37 9.70
C ALA A 132 -7.73 -12.23 10.63
N ALA A 133 -6.61 -11.67 11.08
CA ALA A 133 -5.78 -12.24 12.13
C ALA A 133 -6.24 -11.72 13.49
N ILE A 134 -6.42 -12.64 14.44
CA ILE A 134 -6.74 -12.36 15.83
C ILE A 134 -5.51 -12.73 16.66
N LEU A 135 -5.01 -11.78 17.43
CA LEU A 135 -3.83 -11.93 18.27
C LEU A 135 -4.21 -11.66 19.72
N ARG A 136 -3.68 -12.48 20.63
CA ARG A 136 -3.75 -12.26 22.08
C ARG A 136 -2.37 -12.42 22.68
N ASN A 137 -2.14 -11.80 23.83
CA ASN A 137 -0.87 -11.95 24.53
C ASN A 137 -0.62 -13.43 24.87
N ALA A 138 0.58 -13.92 24.56
CA ALA A 138 1.02 -15.31 24.81
C ALA A 138 0.14 -16.42 24.21
N ALA A 139 -0.72 -16.11 23.22
CA ALA A 139 -1.56 -17.08 22.52
C ALA A 139 -1.15 -17.17 21.03
N PRO A 140 -1.44 -18.30 20.36
CA PRO A 140 -1.23 -18.40 18.92
C PRO A 140 -2.14 -17.42 18.16
N THR A 141 -1.63 -16.90 17.04
CA THR A 141 -2.44 -16.11 16.10
C THR A 141 -3.48 -17.01 15.45
N PHE A 142 -4.74 -16.59 15.50
CA PHE A 142 -5.83 -17.27 14.82
C PHE A 142 -6.21 -16.51 13.55
N ILE A 143 -6.36 -17.21 12.42
CA ILE A 143 -6.85 -16.61 11.17
C ILE A 143 -8.32 -16.96 11.01
N LEU A 144 -9.15 -15.94 10.98
CA LEU A 144 -10.58 -16.05 10.72
C LEU A 144 -10.83 -15.75 9.24
N GLU A 145 -11.28 -16.76 8.50
CA GLU A 145 -11.71 -16.60 7.11
C GLU A 145 -13.23 -16.38 7.04
N THR A 146 -13.64 -15.55 6.09
CA THR A 146 -15.04 -15.15 5.87
C THR A 146 -15.40 -15.33 4.40
N ASP A 147 -16.66 -15.60 4.09
CA ASP A 147 -17.09 -15.73 2.69
C ASP A 147 -17.16 -14.39 1.96
N ARG A 148 -17.23 -13.29 2.71
CA ARG A 148 -17.46 -11.93 2.21
C ARG A 148 -16.29 -11.01 2.55
N PRO A 149 -16.11 -9.91 1.80
CA PRO A 149 -15.16 -8.87 2.16
C PRO A 149 -15.42 -8.30 3.55
N ILE A 150 -14.35 -8.15 4.31
CA ILE A 150 -14.37 -7.51 5.62
C ILE A 150 -14.31 -6.01 5.41
N ASP A 151 -15.41 -5.31 5.68
CA ASP A 151 -15.50 -3.85 5.61
C ASP A 151 -15.18 -3.20 6.96
N GLY A 152 -15.40 -3.91 8.06
CA GLY A 152 -14.87 -3.50 9.36
C GLY A 152 -14.88 -4.58 10.43
N ILE A 153 -14.20 -4.26 11.53
CA ILE A 153 -13.85 -5.17 12.62
C ILE A 153 -14.05 -4.46 13.95
N HIS A 154 -14.59 -5.17 14.94
CA HIS A 154 -14.54 -4.79 16.35
C HIS A 154 -14.21 -6.04 17.18
N VAL A 155 -13.42 -5.90 18.23
CA VAL A 155 -12.98 -7.03 19.06
C VAL A 155 -13.10 -6.71 20.54
N ASN A 156 -13.27 -7.73 21.38
CA ASN A 156 -13.03 -7.68 22.82
C ASN A 156 -12.64 -9.07 23.36
N SER A 157 -12.64 -9.24 24.69
CA SER A 157 -12.29 -10.51 25.33
C SER A 157 -13.26 -11.67 25.09
N ARG A 158 -14.49 -11.39 24.60
CA ARG A 158 -15.59 -12.37 24.46
C ARG A 158 -16.02 -12.61 23.02
N PHE A 159 -15.88 -11.63 22.15
CA PHE A 159 -16.31 -11.74 20.77
C PHE A 159 -15.46 -10.93 19.80
N VAL A 160 -15.45 -11.40 18.56
CA VAL A 160 -15.01 -10.65 17.39
C VAL A 160 -16.25 -10.40 16.54
N VAL A 161 -16.51 -9.14 16.24
CA VAL A 161 -17.54 -8.72 15.29
C VAL A 161 -16.85 -8.33 14.00
N ILE A 162 -17.27 -8.95 12.91
CA ILE A 162 -16.85 -8.61 11.56
C ILE A 162 -18.10 -8.22 10.80
N TRP A 163 -18.04 -7.14 10.03
CA TRP A 163 -19.14 -6.79 9.14
C TRP A 163 -18.67 -6.54 7.71
N SER A 164 -19.58 -6.82 6.79
CA SER A 164 -19.52 -6.41 5.40
C SER A 164 -20.66 -5.44 5.13
N SER A 165 -20.74 -4.95 3.89
CA SER A 165 -21.85 -4.14 3.39
C SER A 165 -23.20 -4.87 3.43
N TRP A 166 -23.22 -6.18 3.68
CA TRP A 166 -24.42 -7.03 3.57
C TRP A 166 -24.77 -7.76 4.85
N ASP A 167 -23.79 -8.09 5.68
CA ASP A 167 -23.97 -8.94 6.85
C ASP A 167 -23.02 -8.56 8.00
N ILE A 168 -23.41 -8.99 9.20
CA ILE A 168 -22.64 -8.86 10.42
C ILE A 168 -22.49 -10.27 11.01
N GLN A 169 -21.26 -10.67 11.24
CA GLN A 169 -20.89 -11.99 11.78
C GLN A 169 -20.24 -11.78 13.15
N VAL A 170 -20.70 -12.54 14.14
CA VAL A 170 -20.19 -12.48 15.52
C VAL A 170 -19.61 -13.83 15.88
N TYR A 171 -18.35 -13.83 16.24
CA TYR A 171 -17.60 -15.02 16.62
C TYR A 171 -17.26 -14.95 18.10
N SER A 172 -17.51 -16.02 18.84
CA SER A 172 -17.02 -16.10 20.22
C SER A 172 -15.49 -16.23 20.21
N THR A 173 -14.81 -15.33 20.90
CA THR A 173 -13.38 -15.49 21.20
C THR A 173 -13.31 -16.52 22.31
N GLY A 174 -13.30 -17.81 21.94
CA GLY A 174 -13.22 -18.91 22.90
C GLY A 174 -12.17 -18.61 23.98
N SER A 175 -12.56 -18.88 25.24
CA SER A 175 -11.69 -18.81 26.41
C SER A 175 -10.55 -19.81 26.31
#